data_AF-M3GNY5-F1
#
_entry.id   AF-M3GNY5-F1
#
_cell.length_a   1.000
_cell.length_b   1.000
_cell.length_c   1.000
_cell.angle_alpha   90.00
_cell.angle_beta   90.00
_cell.angle_gamma   90.00
#
_symmetry.space_group_name_H-M   'P 1'
#
loop_
_entity.id
_entity.type
_entity.pdbx_description
1 polymer ?
#
loop_
_entity_poly.entity_id
_entity_poly.type
_entity_poly.pdbx_seq_one_letter_code
_entity_poly.pdbx_strand_id
1 'polypeptide(L)'
;MTVNLLNSYIKEKDELIKEIHHRVRNNLQVLSGLADLHRNDKSDSQKILFEFQNRILAMSEVHNYLYKSDNYHSIEFSNVIEKIIENLKSKHKDSNVTILNYIEKVDLPIETAIPCAMIFNELLNNSL
;
A
#
# COMPACT_ATOMS: atom_id res chain seq x y z
N MET A 1 3.70 -37.29 15.21
CA MET A 1 4.04 -36.62 13.93
C MET A 1 3.05 -35.51 13.61
N THR A 2 1.74 -35.77 13.63
CA THR A 2 0.65 -34.80 13.40
C THR A 2 0.59 -33.63 14.38
N VAL A 3 0.85 -33.86 15.67
CA VAL A 3 0.86 -32.77 16.69
C VAL A 3 2.01 -31.79 16.46
N ASN A 4 3.20 -32.27 16.08
CA ASN A 4 4.35 -31.41 15.78
C ASN A 4 4.12 -30.61 14.50
N LEU A 5 3.49 -31.22 13.50
CA LEU A 5 3.12 -30.53 12.26
C LEU A 5 2.07 -29.45 12.52
N LEU A 6 1.03 -29.75 13.31
CA LEU A 6 0.00 -28.78 13.71
C LEU A 6 0.60 -27.62 14.51
N ASN A 7 1.51 -27.91 15.45
CA ASN A 7 2.21 -26.86 16.20
C ASN A 7 3.10 -25.99 15.30
N SER A 8 3.70 -26.55 14.24
CA SER A 8 4.46 -25.75 13.27
C SER A 8 3.56 -24.80 12.48
N TYR A 9 2.37 -25.26 12.04
CA TYR A 9 1.40 -24.42 11.35
C TYR A 9 0.82 -23.31 12.24
N ILE A 10 0.57 -23.60 13.52
CA ILE A 10 0.12 -22.60 14.49
C ILE A 10 1.20 -21.53 14.68
N LYS A 11 2.47 -21.95 14.81
CA LYS A 11 3.58 -21.02 14.99
C LYS A 11 3.80 -20.12 13.77
N GLU A 12 3.74 -20.70 12.57
CA GLU A 12 3.83 -19.94 11.31
C GLU A 12 2.68 -18.94 11.19
N LYS A 13 1.45 -19.36 11.54
CA LYS A 13 0.29 -18.46 11.60
C LYS A 13 0.48 -17.32 12.60
N ASP A 14 1.03 -17.58 13.78
CA ASP A 14 1.28 -16.56 14.80
C ASP A 14 2.36 -15.55 14.37
N GLU A 15 3.38 -16.01 13.65
CA GLU A 15 4.42 -15.16 13.06
C GLU A 15 3.84 -14.27 11.95
N LEU A 16 2.97 -14.81 11.09
CA LEU A 16 2.25 -14.04 10.08
C LEU A 16 1.32 -12.99 10.69
N ILE A 17 0.59 -13.33 11.76
CA ILE A 17 -0.26 -12.38 12.47
C ILE A 17 0.58 -11.26 13.09
N LYS A 18 1.74 -11.57 13.67
CA LYS A 18 2.67 -10.55 14.19
C LYS A 18 3.16 -9.62 13.10
N GLU A 19 3.51 -10.13 11.93
CA GLU A 19 3.95 -9.33 10.79
C GLU A 19 2.86 -8.36 10.32
N ILE A 20 1.61 -8.82 10.24
CA ILE A 20 0.44 -7.96 9.96
C ILE A 20 0.32 -6.85 11.01
N HIS A 21 0.37 -7.19 12.30
CA HIS A 21 0.30 -6.19 13.37
C HIS A 21 1.45 -5.18 13.33
N HIS A 22 2.66 -5.60 12.97
CA HIS A 22 3.80 -4.71 12.76
C HIS A 22 3.56 -3.75 11.59
N ARG A 23 3.04 -4.24 10.46
CA ARG A 23 2.72 -3.41 9.29
C ARG A 23 1.58 -2.43 9.57
N VAL A 24 0.53 -2.86 10.28
CA VAL A 24 -0.55 -1.96 10.72
C VAL A 24 0.00 -0.84 11.60
N ARG A 25 0.91 -1.17 12.54
CA ARG A 25 1.53 -0.20 13.44
C ARG A 25 2.40 0.82 12.69
N ASN A 26 3.26 0.37 11.77
CA ASN A 26 4.11 1.26 10.97
C ASN A 26 3.28 2.26 10.17
N ASN A 27 2.16 1.79 9.63
CA ASN A 27 1.30 2.64 8.86
C ASN A 27 0.50 3.64 9.70
N LEU A 28 0.00 3.24 10.87
CA LEU A 28 -0.62 4.17 11.82
C LEU A 28 0.38 5.26 12.27
N GLN A 29 1.67 4.93 12.38
CA GLN A 29 2.72 5.91 12.64
C GLN A 29 2.91 6.90 11.48
N VAL A 30 2.87 6.43 10.23
CA VAL A 30 2.95 7.30 9.04
C VAL A 30 1.74 8.24 8.97
N LEU A 31 0.54 7.74 9.28
CA LEU A 31 -0.67 8.57 9.39
C LEU A 31 -0.55 9.59 10.53
N SER A 32 -0.02 9.19 11.69
CA SER A 32 0.25 10.10 12.81
C SER A 32 1.25 11.20 12.42
N GLY A 33 2.31 10.86 11.68
CA GLY A 33 3.31 11.83 11.22
C GLY A 33 2.74 12.86 10.25
N LEU A 34 1.82 12.47 9.37
CA LEU A 34 1.08 13.42 8.53
C LEU A 34 0.17 14.34 9.35
N ALA A 35 -0.55 13.78 10.32
CA ALA A 35 -1.40 14.57 11.19
C ALA A 35 -0.57 15.62 11.97
N ASP A 36 0.63 15.25 12.42
CA ASP A 36 1.57 16.17 13.06
C ASP A 36 2.13 17.24 12.10
N LEU A 37 2.47 16.87 10.87
CA LEU A 37 2.95 17.83 9.85
C LEU A 37 1.92 18.91 9.53
N HIS A 38 0.63 18.56 9.50
CA HIS A 38 -0.45 19.49 9.22
C HIS A 38 -1.06 20.13 10.48
N ARG A 39 -0.55 19.81 11.67
CA ARG A 39 -1.13 20.25 12.95
C ARG A 39 -1.17 21.77 13.13
N ASN A 40 -0.27 22.50 12.48
CA ASN A 40 -0.19 23.96 12.53
C ASN A 40 -0.48 24.63 11.17
N ASP A 41 -0.90 23.84 10.19
CA ASP A 41 -1.12 24.33 8.83
C ASP A 41 -2.52 24.96 8.72
N LYS A 42 -2.61 26.17 8.15
CA LYS A 42 -3.88 26.87 7.89
C LYS A 42 -4.46 26.53 6.51
N SER A 43 -3.84 25.59 5.81
CA SER A 43 -4.25 25.11 4.49
C SER A 43 -5.58 24.35 4.51
N ASP A 44 -6.13 24.14 3.31
CA ASP A 44 -7.46 23.60 3.06
C ASP A 44 -7.62 22.19 3.65
N SER A 45 -8.37 22.09 4.75
CA SER A 45 -8.56 20.86 5.52
C SER A 45 -9.13 19.71 4.68
N GLN A 46 -9.82 20.01 3.57
CA GLN A 46 -10.29 19.02 2.61
C GLN A 46 -9.16 18.30 1.89
N LYS A 47 -8.08 19.02 1.53
CA LYS A 47 -6.93 18.42 0.84
C LYS A 47 -6.18 17.44 1.75
N ILE A 48 -5.99 17.83 3.01
CA ILE A 48 -5.37 16.99 4.04
C ILE A 48 -6.19 15.72 4.28
N LEU A 49 -7.52 15.85 4.40
CA LEU A 49 -8.41 14.72 4.60
C LEU A 49 -8.40 13.75 3.41
N PHE A 50 -8.30 14.29 2.19
CA PHE A 50 -8.20 13.52 0.95
C PHE A 50 -6.89 12.73 0.87
N GLU A 51 -5.76 13.33 1.23
CA GLU A 51 -4.46 12.64 1.30
C GLU A 51 -4.48 11.52 2.36
N PHE A 52 -5.09 11.78 3.52
CA PHE A 52 -5.29 10.78 4.56
C PHE A 52 -6.13 9.58 4.07
N GLN A 53 -7.24 9.88 3.39
CA GLN A 53 -8.14 8.87 2.85
C GLN A 53 -7.46 8.01 1.78
N ASN A 54 -6.71 8.62 0.86
CA ASN A 54 -5.98 7.89 -0.18
C ASN A 54 -4.94 6.93 0.44
N ARG A 55 -4.25 7.32 1.52
CA ARG A 55 -3.29 6.46 2.21
C ARG A 55 -3.95 5.29 2.94
N ILE A 56 -5.07 5.52 3.63
CA ILE A 56 -5.84 4.45 4.27
C ILE A 56 -6.32 3.44 3.23
N LEU A 57 -6.81 3.92 2.09
CA LEU A 57 -7.25 3.04 0.99
C LEU A 57 -6.09 2.22 0.41
N ALA A 58 -4.93 2.82 0.18
CA ALA A 58 -3.76 2.11 -0.33
C ALA A 58 -3.31 0.98 0.62
N MET A 59 -3.30 1.21 1.93
CA MET A 59 -3.01 0.15 2.90
C MET A 59 -4.06 -0.94 2.94
N SER A 60 -5.34 -0.58 2.81
CA SER A 60 -6.42 -1.55 2.77
C SER A 60 -6.28 -2.49 1.57
N GLU A 61 -5.83 -1.98 0.42
CA GLU A 61 -5.55 -2.78 -0.78
C GLU A 61 -4.36 -3.73 -0.56
N VAL A 62 -3.26 -3.25 0.02
CA VAL A 62 -2.11 -4.10 0.35
C VAL A 62 -2.50 -5.19 1.35
N HIS A 63 -3.31 -4.86 2.35
CA HIS A 63 -3.81 -5.83 3.33
C HIS A 63 -4.73 -6.87 2.69
N ASN A 64 -5.60 -6.46 1.76
CA ASN A 64 -6.45 -7.37 0.99
C ASN A 64 -5.63 -8.30 0.08
N TYR A 65 -4.53 -7.80 -0.52
CA TYR A 65 -3.64 -8.60 -1.35
C TYR A 65 -2.89 -9.65 -0.53
N LEU A 66 -2.34 -9.26 0.62
CA LEU A 66 -1.63 -10.15 1.54
C LEU A 66 -2.53 -11.24 2.12
N TYR A 67 -3.78 -10.91 2.46
CA TYR A 67 -4.73 -11.89 2.95
C TYR A 67 -5.10 -12.94 1.88
N LYS A 68 -4.97 -12.59 0.60
CA LYS A 68 -5.32 -13.45 -0.54
C LYS A 68 -4.11 -14.18 -1.15
N SER A 69 -2.88 -13.86 -0.75
CA SER A 69 -1.66 -14.48 -1.29
C SER A 69 -1.09 -15.50 -0.32
N ASP A 70 -0.82 -16.73 -0.78
CA ASP A 70 -0.12 -17.77 -0.01
C ASP A 70 1.38 -17.46 0.21
N ASN A 71 1.90 -16.38 -0.40
CA ASN A 71 3.30 -15.97 -0.31
C ASN A 71 3.42 -14.60 0.38
N TYR A 72 3.65 -14.63 1.70
CA TYR A 72 3.60 -13.45 2.57
C TYR A 72 4.86 -12.56 2.57
N HIS A 73 5.90 -12.92 1.79
CA HIS A 73 7.21 -12.27 1.84
C HIS A 73 7.46 -11.25 0.72
N SER A 74 6.85 -11.45 -0.45
CA SER A 74 7.08 -10.60 -1.62
C SER A 74 5.81 -10.43 -2.43
N ILE A 75 5.64 -9.26 -3.06
CA ILE A 75 4.55 -8.99 -3.99
C ILE A 75 5.11 -8.67 -5.37
N GLU A 76 4.43 -9.16 -6.41
CA GLU A 76 4.68 -8.76 -7.79
C GLU A 76 4.27 -7.30 -7.96
N PHE A 77 5.22 -6.41 -7.80
CA PHE A 77 5.01 -4.96 -7.70
C PHE A 77 4.54 -4.35 -9.02
N SER A 78 4.82 -4.99 -10.16
CA SER A 78 4.25 -4.60 -11.45
C SER A 78 2.72 -4.57 -11.42
N ASN A 79 2.08 -5.55 -10.77
CA ASN A 79 0.63 -5.61 -10.63
C ASN A 79 0.09 -4.45 -9.77
N VAL A 80 0.86 -4.01 -8.77
CA VAL A 80 0.51 -2.86 -7.91
C VAL A 80 0.53 -1.57 -8.73
N ILE A 81 1.57 -1.38 -9.53
CA ILE A 81 1.71 -0.20 -10.41
C ILE A 81 0.58 -0.13 -11.44
N GLU A 82 0.22 -1.25 -12.07
CA GLU A 82 -0.91 -1.32 -12.98
C GLU A 82 -2.21 -0.86 -12.30
N LYS A 83 -2.46 -1.33 -11.08
CA LYS A 83 -3.64 -0.92 -10.31
C LYS A 83 -3.67 0.57 -10.00
N ILE A 84 -2.52 1.15 -9.64
CA ILE A 84 -2.40 2.60 -9.39
C ILE A 84 -2.75 3.38 -10.66
N ILE A 85 -2.19 2.97 -11.81
CA ILE A 85 -2.45 3.63 -13.10
C ILE A 85 -3.92 3.50 -13.51
N GLU A 86 -4.55 2.33 -13.32
CA GLU A 86 -5.98 2.14 -13.59
C GLU A 86 -6.85 3.10 -12.76
N ASN A 87 -6.56 3.21 -11.46
CA ASN A 87 -7.29 4.10 -10.56
C ASN A 87 -7.13 5.57 -10.98
N LEU A 88 -5.92 5.97 -11.37
CA LEU A 88 -5.62 7.32 -11.85
C LEU A 88 -6.39 7.63 -13.15
N LYS A 89 -6.34 6.72 -14.14
CA LYS A 89 -7.12 6.85 -15.39
C LYS A 89 -8.62 6.98 -15.10
N SER A 90 -9.13 6.25 -14.11
CA SER A 90 -10.55 6.29 -13.74
C SER A 90 -10.98 7.65 -13.14
N LYS A 91 -10.07 8.32 -12.41
CA LYS A 91 -10.30 9.65 -11.83
C LYS A 91 -10.23 10.76 -12.88
N HIS A 92 -9.45 10.56 -13.94
CA HIS A 92 -9.18 11.55 -14.98
C HIS A 92 -9.79 11.20 -16.35
N LYS A 93 -10.94 10.50 -16.37
CA LYS A 93 -11.61 10.01 -17.59
C LYS A 93 -11.91 11.11 -18.63
N ASP A 94 -12.12 12.34 -18.18
CA ASP A 94 -12.46 13.47 -19.05
C ASP A 94 -11.23 14.28 -19.52
N SER A 95 -10.03 13.84 -19.16
CA SER A 95 -8.78 14.50 -19.55
C SER A 95 -8.15 13.85 -20.80
N ASN A 96 -7.54 14.64 -21.68
CA ASN A 96 -6.82 14.16 -22.87
C ASN A 96 -5.44 13.56 -22.54
N VAL A 97 -5.26 12.95 -21.36
CA VAL A 97 -3.96 12.46 -20.91
C VAL A 97 -3.78 10.98 -21.27
N THR A 98 -2.66 10.69 -21.94
CA THR A 98 -2.24 9.32 -22.27
C THR A 98 -1.13 8.88 -21.32
N ILE A 99 -1.34 7.78 -20.60
CA ILE A 99 -0.35 7.19 -19.71
C ILE A 99 0.24 5.95 -20.38
N LEU A 100 1.54 5.99 -20.65
CA LEU A 100 2.32 4.86 -21.18
C LEU A 100 3.07 4.19 -20.02
N ASN A 101 2.86 2.89 -19.84
CA ASN A 101 3.48 2.11 -18.78
C ASN A 101 4.45 1.09 -19.39
N TYR A 102 5.72 1.14 -19.00
CA TYR A 102 6.74 0.16 -19.37
C TYR A 102 7.31 -0.43 -18.09
N ILE A 103 6.68 -1.50 -17.61
CA ILE A 103 7.09 -2.16 -16.38
C ILE A 103 7.47 -3.62 -16.65
N GLU A 104 8.62 -4.02 -16.12
CA GLU A 104 9.02 -5.42 -16.08
C GLU A 104 8.48 -6.07 -14.80
N LYS A 105 8.29 -7.39 -14.83
CA LYS A 105 7.90 -8.14 -13.63
C LYS A 105 8.99 -8.00 -12.58
N VAL A 106 8.60 -7.50 -11.42
CA VAL A 106 9.51 -7.29 -10.30
C VAL A 106 8.82 -7.67 -9.00
N ASP A 107 9.43 -8.59 -8.27
CA ASP A 107 8.98 -8.97 -6.95
C ASP A 107 9.71 -8.13 -5.91
N LEU A 108 8.95 -7.41 -5.08
CA LEU A 108 9.51 -6.62 -3.98
C LEU A 108 9.08 -7.19 -2.63
N PRO A 109 9.97 -7.20 -1.63
CA PRO A 109 9.57 -7.38 -0.24
C PRO A 109 8.51 -6.34 0.14
N ILE A 110 7.52 -6.72 0.93
CA ILE A 110 6.39 -5.83 1.23
C ILE A 110 6.82 -4.55 1.95
N GLU A 111 7.84 -4.64 2.81
CA GLU A 111 8.44 -3.50 3.50
C GLU A 111 8.98 -2.44 2.53
N THR A 112 9.40 -2.87 1.33
CA THR A 112 9.86 -1.98 0.25
C THR A 112 8.71 -1.60 -0.69
N ALA A 113 7.80 -2.53 -0.97
CA ALA A 113 6.73 -2.32 -1.93
C ALA A 113 5.73 -1.25 -1.48
N ILE A 114 5.41 -1.18 -0.18
CA ILE A 114 4.51 -0.16 0.39
C ILE A 114 5.04 1.26 0.16
N PRO A 115 6.25 1.64 0.62
CA PRO A 115 6.77 2.97 0.38
C PRO A 115 6.98 3.27 -1.11
N CYS A 116 7.40 2.30 -1.93
CA CYS A 116 7.51 2.48 -3.37
C CYS A 116 6.16 2.78 -4.03
N ALA A 117 5.09 2.07 -3.66
CA ALA A 117 3.74 2.32 -4.16
C ALA A 117 3.27 3.74 -3.80
N MET A 118 3.54 4.19 -2.57
CA MET A 118 3.19 5.54 -2.13
C MET A 118 3.95 6.60 -2.94
N ILE A 119 5.27 6.46 -3.08
CA ILE A 119 6.10 7.39 -3.87
C ILE A 119 5.59 7.47 -5.30
N PHE A 120 5.34 6.32 -5.93
CA PHE A 120 4.88 6.27 -7.32
C PHE A 120 3.51 6.94 -7.50
N ASN A 121 2.58 6.70 -6.58
CA ASN A 121 1.26 7.32 -6.60
C ASN A 121 1.35 8.85 -6.47
N GLU A 122 2.18 9.37 -5.55
CA GLU A 122 2.39 10.82 -5.40
C GLU A 122 3.04 11.44 -6.65
N LEU A 123 4.06 10.78 -7.23
CA LEU A 123 4.70 11.25 -8.45
C LEU A 123 3.72 11.33 -9.62
N LEU A 124 2.88 10.31 -9.79
CA LEU A 124 1.86 10.30 -10.84
C LEU A 124 0.82 11.40 -10.63
N ASN A 125 0.27 11.54 -9.43
CA ASN A 125 -0.71 12.58 -9.12
C ASN A 125 -0.15 13.99 -9.33
N ASN A 126 1.12 14.23 -9.00
CA ASN A 126 1.75 15.54 -9.18
C ASN A 126 2.14 15.84 -10.64
N SER A 127 2.20 14.81 -11.50
CA SER A 127 2.53 14.95 -12.92
C SER A 127 1.31 15.20 -13.82
N LEU A 128 0.11 15.03 -13.28
CA LEU A 128 -1.18 15.29 -13.93
C LEU A 128 -1.76 16.64 -13.49
#